data_AF-A0A958Y3R9-F1
#
_entry.id   AF-A0A958Y3R9-F1
#
_cell.length_a   1.000
_cell.length_b   1.000
_cell.length_c   1.000
_cell.angle_alpha   90.00
_cell.angle_beta   90.00
_cell.angle_gamma   90.00
#
_symmetry.space_group_name_H-M   'P 1'
#
loop_
_entity.id
_entity.type
_entity.pdbx_description
1 polymer ?
#
loop_
_entity_poly.entity_id
_entity_poly.type
_entity_poly.pdbx_seq_one_letter_code
_entity_poly.pdbx_strand_id
1 'polypeptide(L)'
;MKNNAVASTIYGLLILMFTFSCSSRPGSGQSRAEQDATEEALSENQVAELEEETYPEFLSDTSKDYAIVFKPDVGLVAVNKAGKMLYQVFLYDNGPDYPADGYFRIVKNGRIGYADEETGEVRVKPQYAAARPFQNGYAPVCPDCETVADGEYSRWANGKWGLIDKQGRVVVKPQYEDIREITEDGRALVEEGGEQKWLKIPLR
;
A
#
# COMPACT_ATOMS: atom_id res chain seq x y z
N MET A 1 41.35 26.95 -8.12
CA MET A 1 39.96 27.25 -8.53
C MET A 1 39.14 27.01 -7.26
N LYS A 2 38.58 27.99 -6.53
CA LYS A 2 37.58 29.01 -6.92
C LYS A 2 36.44 28.37 -7.74
N ASN A 3 35.14 28.48 -7.45
CA ASN A 3 34.31 29.06 -6.37
C ASN A 3 33.04 28.14 -6.31
N ASN A 4 32.10 28.15 -5.35
CA ASN A 4 31.66 29.07 -4.28
C ASN A 4 31.22 28.24 -3.04
N ALA A 5 30.95 28.90 -1.90
CA ALA A 5 29.93 28.46 -0.93
C ALA A 5 28.64 29.28 -1.15
N VAL A 6 27.50 28.79 -0.68
CA VAL A 6 26.29 29.62 -0.51
C VAL A 6 25.79 29.45 0.92
N ALA A 7 25.50 30.56 1.59
CA ALA A 7 25.17 30.60 3.01
C ALA A 7 23.89 31.38 3.24
N SER A 8 23.22 31.05 4.35
CA SER A 8 22.23 31.87 5.05
C SER A 8 20.87 32.09 4.36
N THR A 9 19.78 31.93 5.12
CA THR A 9 19.13 33.11 5.70
C THR A 9 18.42 32.72 7.00
N ILE A 10 18.78 33.38 8.10
CA ILE A 10 18.02 33.37 9.36
C ILE A 10 17.07 34.57 9.29
N TYR A 11 15.77 34.37 9.51
CA TYR A 11 14.82 35.47 9.64
C TYR A 11 14.58 35.82 11.11
N GLY A 12 14.68 37.11 11.41
CA GLY A 12 14.59 37.65 12.77
C GLY A 12 13.17 38.04 13.18
N LEU A 13 12.96 38.03 14.50
CA LEU A 13 11.75 38.46 15.18
C LEU A 13 11.54 39.98 15.00
N LEU A 14 10.38 40.40 14.46
CA LEU A 14 10.03 41.82 14.31
C LEU A 14 8.87 42.19 15.24
N ILE A 15 9.17 42.87 16.34
CA ILE A 15 8.17 43.41 17.27
C ILE A 15 7.68 44.76 16.71
N LEU A 16 6.39 44.86 16.39
CA LEU A 16 5.74 46.16 16.11
C LEU A 16 4.77 46.53 17.23
N MET A 17 5.07 47.63 17.91
CA MET A 17 4.08 48.32 18.74
C MET A 17 3.12 49.12 17.85
N PHE A 18 1.82 49.03 18.12
CA PHE A 18 0.84 50.01 17.62
C PHE A 18 0.09 50.66 18.77
N THR A 19 0.31 51.96 18.94
CA THR A 19 -0.59 52.84 19.67
C THR A 19 -1.72 53.29 18.74
N PHE A 20 -2.96 53.35 19.23
CA PHE A 20 -4.04 54.05 18.54
C PHE A 20 -4.81 54.95 19.49
N SER A 21 -5.08 56.17 19.03
CA SER A 21 -5.66 57.27 19.81
C SER A 21 -7.18 57.40 19.60
N CYS A 22 -7.83 58.14 20.49
CA CYS A 22 -9.27 58.15 20.72
C CYS A 22 -10.02 59.35 20.10
N SER A 23 -11.26 59.15 19.65
CA SER A 23 -12.32 60.19 19.53
C SER A 23 -13.72 59.53 19.43
N SER A 24 -14.52 59.54 20.50
CA SER A 24 -15.62 60.50 20.84
C SER A 24 -16.94 60.30 20.05
N ARG A 25 -17.99 59.66 20.62
CA ARG A 25 -19.10 60.18 21.50
C ARG A 25 -20.38 60.60 20.73
N PRO A 26 -21.59 60.69 21.34
CA PRO A 26 -22.11 60.08 22.59
C PRO A 26 -23.61 59.58 22.55
N GLY A 27 -24.02 58.86 23.61
CA GLY A 27 -25.43 58.70 24.06
C GLY A 27 -26.09 57.35 23.73
N SER A 28 -26.94 56.73 24.57
CA SER A 28 -27.34 57.02 25.97
C SER A 28 -28.05 55.80 26.59
N GLY A 29 -27.85 55.51 27.90
CA GLY A 29 -28.64 54.52 28.64
C GLY A 29 -27.80 53.63 29.57
N GLN A 30 -28.17 53.53 30.85
CA GLN A 30 -27.44 52.77 31.87
C GLN A 30 -28.19 51.49 32.29
N SER A 31 -27.47 50.39 32.47
CA SER A 31 -27.64 49.49 33.63
C SER A 31 -26.36 48.71 33.88
N ARG A 32 -26.07 48.40 35.15
CA ARG A 32 -24.78 47.93 35.65
C ARG A 32 -24.87 46.49 36.17
N ALA A 33 -24.11 45.58 35.55
CA ALA A 33 -23.62 44.30 36.07
C ALA A 33 -22.40 43.94 35.19
N GLU A 34 -21.15 43.92 35.66
CA GLU A 34 -20.54 43.06 36.69
C GLU A 34 -20.14 41.67 36.16
N GLN A 35 -18.98 41.61 35.50
CA GLN A 35 -18.01 40.50 35.57
C GLN A 35 -16.68 40.88 34.88
N ASP A 36 -15.57 40.45 35.48
CA ASP A 36 -14.17 40.64 35.05
C ASP A 36 -13.67 39.52 34.11
N ALA A 37 -12.44 39.68 33.60
CA ALA A 37 -11.58 38.69 32.91
C ALA A 37 -11.95 38.38 31.45
N THR A 38 -11.03 38.15 30.49
CA THR A 38 -9.54 38.23 30.43
C THR A 38 -9.13 38.18 28.94
N GLU A 39 -7.96 38.74 28.58
CA GLU A 39 -7.01 38.35 27.49
C GLU A 39 -7.54 38.04 26.05
N GLU A 40 -7.01 38.67 24.99
CA GLU A 40 -5.93 38.17 24.09
C GLU A 40 -6.27 36.84 23.34
N ALA A 41 -5.90 36.62 22.07
CA ALA A 41 -5.03 37.34 21.14
C ALA A 41 -5.50 37.19 19.67
N LEU A 42 -4.72 37.77 18.74
CA LEU A 42 -4.85 37.62 17.29
C LEU A 42 -4.66 36.17 16.83
N SER A 43 -5.43 35.72 15.83
CA SER A 43 -5.07 34.56 15.01
C SER A 43 -4.39 35.04 13.72
N GLU A 44 -3.07 35.00 13.69
CA GLU A 44 -2.27 35.31 12.50
C GLU A 44 -2.31 34.17 11.46
N ASN A 45 -2.00 34.53 10.20
CA ASN A 45 -1.41 33.66 9.16
C ASN A 45 -1.99 32.26 8.95
N GLN A 46 -2.94 32.15 8.02
CA GLN A 46 -3.08 30.92 7.21
C GLN A 46 -1.90 30.77 6.24
N VAL A 47 -0.78 30.24 6.73
CA VAL A 47 0.20 29.57 5.86
C VAL A 47 -0.09 28.08 5.98
N ALA A 48 -0.59 27.47 4.91
CA ALA A 48 -0.78 26.03 4.86
C ALA A 48 0.60 25.35 4.82
N GLU A 49 1.03 24.78 5.94
CA GLU A 49 2.14 23.84 5.96
C GLU A 49 1.81 22.65 5.04
N LEU A 50 2.78 22.28 4.20
CA LEU A 50 2.70 21.03 3.47
C LEU A 50 3.05 19.92 4.47
N GLU A 51 2.06 19.11 4.85
CA GLU A 51 2.28 17.99 5.75
C GLU A 51 3.29 17.00 5.13
N GLU A 52 4.49 16.93 5.71
CA GLU A 52 5.39 15.80 5.48
C GLU A 52 4.75 14.56 6.12
N GLU A 53 4.04 13.76 5.33
CA GLU A 53 3.57 12.43 5.72
C GLU A 53 4.77 11.50 5.99
N THR A 54 5.40 11.65 7.14
CA THR A 54 6.39 10.73 7.69
C THR A 54 5.68 9.48 8.19
N TYR A 55 5.59 8.44 7.34
CA TYR A 55 5.06 7.14 7.73
C TYR A 55 5.92 6.53 8.85
N PRO A 56 5.36 6.29 10.06
CA PRO A 56 6.03 5.48 11.05
C PRO A 56 6.06 4.01 10.59
N GLU A 57 7.01 3.24 11.13
CA GLU A 57 7.23 1.80 10.90
C GLU A 57 7.97 1.41 9.59
N PHE A 58 9.29 1.57 9.62
CA PHE A 58 10.21 0.84 8.73
C PHE A 58 10.36 -0.62 9.22
N LEU A 59 9.82 -1.58 8.47
CA LEU A 59 9.80 -3.02 8.85
C LEU A 59 10.95 -3.86 8.23
N SER A 60 12.13 -3.29 7.95
CA SER A 60 13.26 -4.07 7.39
C SER A 60 14.64 -3.46 7.68
N ASP A 61 15.55 -4.30 8.20
CA ASP A 61 17.00 -4.04 8.36
C ASP A 61 17.82 -4.46 7.12
N THR A 62 17.13 -4.78 6.02
CA THR A 62 17.74 -4.95 4.69
C THR A 62 17.47 -3.68 3.90
N SER A 63 18.45 -3.18 3.14
CA SER A 63 18.32 -1.93 2.40
C SER A 63 17.43 -2.05 1.15
N LYS A 64 16.14 -2.37 1.34
CA LYS A 64 15.15 -2.38 0.28
C LYS A 64 14.98 -0.96 -0.26
N ASP A 65 14.89 -0.81 -1.58
CA ASP A 65 14.59 0.48 -2.22
C ASP A 65 13.12 0.92 -2.08
N TYR A 66 12.33 0.10 -1.37
CA TYR A 66 10.93 0.30 -1.06
C TYR A 66 10.61 -0.12 0.39
N ALA A 67 9.54 0.43 0.93
CA ALA A 67 8.89 0.00 2.17
C ALA A 67 7.43 -0.36 1.90
N ILE A 68 6.83 -1.21 2.73
CA ILE A 68 5.38 -1.45 2.73
C ILE A 68 4.79 -0.66 3.90
N VAL A 69 3.84 0.23 3.60
CA VAL A 69 3.19 1.11 4.57
C VAL A 69 1.67 1.04 4.41
N PHE A 70 0.92 1.38 5.47
CA PHE A 70 -0.52 1.54 5.41
C PHE A 70 -0.89 2.98 5.06
N LYS A 71 -1.81 3.18 4.11
CA LYS A 71 -2.43 4.47 3.80
C LYS A 71 -3.96 4.37 4.00
N PRO A 72 -4.60 5.21 4.84
CA PRO A 72 -6.02 5.08 5.19
C PRO A 72 -6.97 4.92 3.99
N ASP A 73 -6.82 5.74 2.95
CA ASP A 73 -7.72 5.74 1.78
C ASP A 73 -7.45 4.63 0.75
N VAL A 74 -6.39 3.83 0.95
CA VAL A 74 -5.84 2.92 -0.08
C VAL A 74 -5.58 1.51 0.44
N GLY A 75 -5.33 1.35 1.74
CA GLY A 75 -4.83 0.13 2.36
C GLY A 75 -3.30 0.01 2.30
N LEU A 76 -2.80 -1.22 2.20
CA LEU A 76 -1.37 -1.51 2.21
C LEU A 76 -0.74 -1.23 0.85
N VAL A 77 0.35 -0.46 0.83
CA VAL A 77 1.03 -0.03 -0.40
C VAL A 77 2.53 -0.13 -0.28
N ALA A 78 3.20 -0.47 -1.39
CA ALA A 78 4.64 -0.28 -1.50
C ALA A 78 4.94 1.17 -1.89
N VAL A 79 5.86 1.82 -1.18
CA VAL A 79 6.39 3.15 -1.50
C VAL A 79 7.90 3.06 -1.70
N ASN A 80 8.46 3.83 -2.64
CA ASN A 80 9.91 3.93 -2.79
C ASN A 80 10.53 4.87 -1.72
N LYS A 81 11.86 4.97 -1.70
CA LYS A 81 12.64 5.90 -0.83
C LYS A 81 12.22 7.39 -0.90
N ALA A 82 11.43 7.82 -1.88
CA ALA A 82 10.89 9.17 -2.00
C ALA A 82 9.39 9.25 -1.61
N GLY A 83 8.86 8.26 -0.89
CA GLY A 83 7.45 8.18 -0.48
C GLY A 83 6.46 7.91 -1.62
N LYS A 84 6.93 7.80 -2.87
CA LYS A 84 6.07 7.60 -4.04
C LYS A 84 5.52 6.18 -4.05
N MET A 85 4.20 6.07 -4.06
CA MET A 85 3.48 4.80 -4.21
C MET A 85 3.86 4.08 -5.52
N LEU A 86 4.18 2.80 -5.41
CA LEU A 86 4.49 1.89 -6.51
C LEU A 86 3.26 1.06 -6.92
N TYR A 87 2.63 0.40 -5.94
CA TYR A 87 1.44 -0.45 -6.11
C TYR A 87 0.79 -0.75 -4.75
N GLN A 88 -0.45 -1.24 -4.77
CA GLN A 88 -1.08 -1.87 -3.60
C GLN A 88 -0.51 -3.27 -3.39
N VAL A 89 -0.26 -3.62 -2.13
CA VAL A 89 0.12 -4.97 -1.70
C VAL A 89 -1.16 -5.75 -1.43
N PHE A 90 -1.18 -7.04 -1.73
CA PHE A 90 -2.31 -7.89 -1.37
C PHE A 90 -2.42 -7.94 0.17
N LEU A 91 -3.62 -7.68 0.70
CA LEU A 91 -3.89 -7.80 2.12
C LEU A 91 -4.23 -9.26 2.42
N TYR A 92 -3.48 -9.87 3.34
CA TYR A 92 -3.70 -11.24 3.77
C TYR A 92 -3.87 -11.28 5.29
N ASP A 93 -4.93 -11.95 5.75
CA ASP A 93 -5.41 -11.88 7.12
C ASP A 93 -5.58 -10.41 7.59
N ASN A 94 -4.68 -9.90 8.43
CA ASN A 94 -4.71 -8.54 8.95
C ASN A 94 -3.48 -7.70 8.55
N GLY A 95 -2.68 -8.14 7.56
CA GLY A 95 -1.40 -7.53 7.21
C GLY A 95 -1.02 -7.64 5.73
N PRO A 96 0.22 -7.25 5.38
CA PRO A 96 0.73 -7.42 4.02
C PRO A 96 0.97 -8.90 3.73
N ASP A 97 0.77 -9.28 2.46
CA ASP A 97 1.07 -10.64 1.99
C ASP A 97 2.52 -11.03 2.29
N TYR A 98 2.69 -12.20 2.90
CA TYR A 98 4.01 -12.74 3.19
C TYR A 98 4.70 -13.17 1.89
N PRO A 99 5.98 -12.83 1.70
CA PRO A 99 6.75 -13.39 0.59
C PRO A 99 6.78 -14.92 0.64
N ALA A 100 6.56 -15.54 -0.52
CA ALA A 100 6.74 -16.95 -0.74
C ALA A 100 7.61 -17.14 -1.98
N ASP A 101 8.63 -17.99 -1.89
CA ASP A 101 9.50 -18.35 -3.02
C ASP A 101 10.23 -17.14 -3.67
N GLY A 102 10.37 -15.99 -2.98
CA GLY A 102 10.95 -14.75 -3.52
C GLY A 102 9.93 -13.68 -3.96
N TYR A 103 8.63 -13.92 -3.79
CA TYR A 103 7.55 -13.13 -4.40
C TYR A 103 6.39 -12.90 -3.43
N PHE A 104 5.77 -11.72 -3.48
CA PHE A 104 4.52 -11.43 -2.77
C PHE A 104 3.46 -10.91 -3.76
N ARG A 105 2.18 -11.08 -3.42
CA ARG A 105 1.06 -10.67 -4.29
C ARG A 105 0.83 -9.16 -4.22
N ILE A 106 0.51 -8.59 -5.36
CA ILE A 106 0.18 -7.16 -5.53
C ILE A 106 -1.17 -7.02 -6.23
N VAL A 107 -1.87 -5.91 -5.97
CA VAL A 107 -3.23 -5.68 -6.47
C VAL A 107 -3.30 -4.43 -7.33
N LYS A 108 -4.08 -4.49 -8.40
CA LYS A 108 -4.54 -3.30 -9.14
C LYS A 108 -5.90 -3.60 -9.78
N ASN A 109 -6.87 -2.71 -9.55
CA ASN A 109 -8.24 -2.82 -10.09
C ASN A 109 -8.89 -4.19 -9.82
N GLY A 110 -8.73 -4.72 -8.60
CA GLY A 110 -9.23 -6.04 -8.19
C GLY A 110 -8.52 -7.24 -8.84
N ARG A 111 -7.50 -7.04 -9.67
CA ARG A 111 -6.69 -8.12 -10.24
C ARG A 111 -5.39 -8.29 -9.45
N ILE A 112 -4.91 -9.52 -9.38
CA ILE A 112 -3.70 -9.92 -8.66
C ILE A 112 -2.54 -10.13 -9.64
N GLY A 113 -1.36 -9.70 -9.22
CA GLY A 113 -0.06 -9.96 -9.84
C GLY A 113 0.99 -10.24 -8.76
N TYR A 114 2.27 -10.23 -9.12
CA TYR A 114 3.37 -10.52 -8.20
C TYR A 114 4.52 -9.53 -8.35
N ALA A 115 5.07 -9.13 -7.22
CA ALA A 115 6.31 -8.38 -7.11
C ALA A 115 7.41 -9.24 -6.45
N ASP A 116 8.64 -8.95 -6.82
CA ASP A 116 9.88 -9.52 -6.31
C ASP A 116 10.17 -8.98 -4.90
N GLU A 117 10.48 -9.84 -3.93
CA GLU A 117 10.60 -9.44 -2.52
C GLU A 117 11.90 -8.70 -2.17
N GLU A 118 12.93 -8.81 -3.00
CA GLU A 118 14.23 -8.20 -2.77
C GLU A 118 14.25 -6.80 -3.42
N THR A 119 13.84 -6.74 -4.69
CA THR A 119 13.91 -5.52 -5.52
C THR A 119 12.64 -4.67 -5.50
N GLY A 120 11.48 -5.26 -5.18
CA GLY A 120 10.17 -4.62 -5.37
C GLY A 120 9.75 -4.51 -6.84
N GLU A 121 10.44 -5.16 -7.78
CA GLU A 121 10.07 -5.13 -9.20
C GLU A 121 8.77 -5.92 -9.46
N VAL A 122 7.86 -5.34 -10.27
CA VAL A 122 6.66 -6.04 -10.73
C VAL A 122 7.03 -7.07 -11.80
N ARG A 123 7.25 -8.31 -11.39
CA ARG A 123 7.59 -9.45 -12.25
C ARG A 123 6.39 -9.96 -13.04
N VAL A 124 5.22 -9.97 -12.42
CA VAL A 124 3.95 -10.39 -13.03
C VAL A 124 2.93 -9.27 -12.84
N LYS A 125 2.52 -8.62 -13.93
CA LYS A 125 1.54 -7.53 -13.88
C LYS A 125 0.20 -8.03 -13.34
N PRO A 126 -0.53 -7.23 -12.53
CA PRO A 126 -1.88 -7.57 -12.07
C PRO A 126 -2.83 -7.92 -13.22
N GLN A 127 -3.18 -9.21 -13.32
CA GLN A 127 -3.99 -9.71 -14.44
C GLN A 127 -4.86 -10.94 -14.11
N TYR A 128 -4.72 -11.55 -12.94
CA TYR A 128 -5.55 -12.69 -12.52
C TYR A 128 -6.66 -12.25 -11.57
N ALA A 129 -7.82 -12.90 -11.60
CA ALA A 129 -8.88 -12.63 -10.62
C ALA A 129 -8.58 -13.29 -9.27
N ALA A 130 -7.92 -14.46 -9.28
CA ALA A 130 -7.42 -15.14 -8.10
C ALA A 130 -5.99 -15.67 -8.33
N ALA A 131 -5.18 -15.66 -7.27
CA ALA A 131 -3.79 -16.09 -7.32
C ALA A 131 -3.30 -16.53 -5.93
N ARG A 132 -2.66 -17.70 -5.85
CA ARG A 132 -2.06 -18.24 -4.61
C ARG A 132 -0.57 -17.85 -4.52
N PRO A 133 0.07 -17.91 -3.35
CA PRO A 133 1.52 -17.68 -3.23
C PRO A 133 2.33 -18.62 -4.14
N PHE A 134 3.57 -18.25 -4.45
CA PHE A 134 4.49 -19.15 -5.14
C PHE A 134 4.89 -20.32 -4.22
N GLN A 135 5.05 -21.50 -4.82
CA GLN A 135 5.56 -22.71 -4.19
C GLN A 135 6.42 -23.45 -5.22
N ASN A 136 7.67 -23.79 -4.86
CA ASN A 136 8.54 -24.64 -5.66
C ASN A 136 8.73 -24.15 -7.11
N GLY A 137 8.87 -22.83 -7.31
CA GLY A 137 9.06 -22.21 -8.63
C GLY A 137 7.79 -21.81 -9.38
N TYR A 138 6.59 -22.19 -8.90
CA TYR A 138 5.33 -22.01 -9.61
C TYR A 138 4.24 -21.37 -8.75
N ALA A 139 3.25 -20.73 -9.38
CA ALA A 139 2.08 -20.20 -8.67
C ALA A 139 0.76 -20.62 -9.34
N PRO A 140 -0.23 -21.14 -8.57
CA PRO A 140 -1.60 -21.31 -9.02
C PRO A 140 -2.26 -19.96 -9.31
N VAL A 141 -2.78 -19.81 -10.53
CA VAL A 141 -3.48 -18.60 -10.99
C VAL A 141 -4.80 -18.95 -11.68
N CYS A 142 -5.79 -18.06 -11.52
CA CYS A 142 -7.10 -18.17 -12.14
C CYS A 142 -7.49 -16.82 -12.76
N PRO A 143 -7.67 -16.72 -14.09
CA PRO A 143 -7.95 -15.44 -14.78
C PRO A 143 -9.29 -14.79 -14.42
N ASP A 144 -10.25 -15.63 -14.02
CA ASP A 144 -11.69 -15.37 -14.05
C ASP A 144 -12.45 -15.94 -12.83
N CYS A 145 -11.75 -16.47 -11.81
CA CYS A 145 -12.38 -16.92 -10.58
C CYS A 145 -13.12 -15.79 -9.86
N GLU A 146 -14.26 -16.14 -9.27
CA GLU A 146 -15.09 -15.27 -8.46
C GLU A 146 -14.73 -15.43 -6.97
N THR A 147 -14.81 -14.35 -6.20
CA THR A 147 -14.77 -14.43 -4.73
C THR A 147 -16.17 -14.75 -4.23
N VAL A 148 -16.35 -15.93 -3.62
CA VAL A 148 -17.62 -16.40 -3.07
C VAL A 148 -17.52 -16.52 -1.55
N ALA A 149 -18.61 -16.21 -0.86
CA ALA A 149 -18.70 -16.38 0.59
C ALA A 149 -18.65 -17.87 0.98
N ASP A 150 -17.98 -18.17 2.08
CA ASP A 150 -17.85 -19.51 2.64
C ASP A 150 -17.89 -19.43 4.18
N GLY A 151 -19.12 -19.40 4.72
CA GLY A 151 -19.35 -19.07 6.13
C GLY A 151 -18.95 -17.63 6.46
N GLU A 152 -18.09 -17.46 7.46
CA GLU A 152 -17.48 -16.17 7.83
C GLU A 152 -16.30 -15.79 6.94
N TYR A 153 -15.86 -16.70 6.07
CA TYR A 153 -14.71 -16.51 5.17
C TYR A 153 -15.17 -16.25 3.73
N SER A 154 -14.20 -16.10 2.84
CA SER A 154 -14.42 -16.09 1.39
C SER A 154 -13.35 -16.92 0.71
N ARG A 155 -13.73 -17.58 -0.40
CA ARG A 155 -12.82 -18.37 -1.24
C ARG A 155 -12.98 -18.00 -2.70
N TRP A 156 -12.00 -18.41 -3.50
CA TRP A 156 -12.08 -18.29 -4.95
C TRP A 156 -12.72 -19.52 -5.58
N ALA A 157 -13.68 -19.31 -6.48
CA ALA A 157 -14.51 -20.35 -7.10
C ALA A 157 -14.85 -20.00 -8.56
N ASN A 158 -15.65 -20.85 -9.22
CA ASN A 158 -16.32 -20.63 -10.51
C ASN A 158 -15.43 -20.38 -11.74
N GLY A 159 -14.11 -20.21 -11.59
CA GLY A 159 -13.13 -20.20 -12.67
C GLY A 159 -12.31 -21.48 -12.75
N LYS A 160 -11.26 -21.49 -13.60
CA LYS A 160 -10.32 -22.62 -13.72
C LYS A 160 -8.89 -22.20 -13.35
N TRP A 161 -8.17 -23.11 -12.70
CA TRP A 161 -6.80 -22.91 -12.26
C TRP A 161 -5.78 -23.44 -13.27
N GLY A 162 -4.68 -22.69 -13.40
CA GLY A 162 -3.47 -23.05 -14.14
C GLY A 162 -2.23 -22.66 -13.33
N LEU A 163 -1.04 -22.89 -13.92
CA LEU A 163 0.24 -22.55 -13.30
C LEU A 163 1.03 -21.56 -14.15
N ILE A 164 1.65 -20.59 -13.49
CA ILE A 164 2.74 -19.79 -14.03
C ILE A 164 4.08 -20.15 -13.37
N ASP A 165 5.17 -19.88 -14.06
CA ASP A 165 6.51 -19.82 -13.46
C ASP A 165 6.84 -18.42 -12.91
N LYS A 166 8.01 -18.29 -12.26
CA LYS A 166 8.54 -17.03 -11.71
C LYS A 166 8.75 -15.90 -12.74
N GLN A 167 8.73 -16.20 -14.05
CA GLN A 167 8.75 -15.19 -15.11
C GLN A 167 7.35 -14.81 -15.61
N GLY A 168 6.29 -15.29 -14.92
CA GLY A 168 4.89 -15.06 -15.29
C GLY A 168 4.42 -15.83 -16.51
N ARG A 169 5.22 -16.78 -17.02
CA ARG A 169 4.88 -17.55 -18.22
C ARG A 169 3.96 -18.68 -17.81
N VAL A 170 2.83 -18.83 -18.51
CA VAL A 170 1.90 -19.95 -18.29
C VAL A 170 2.58 -21.26 -18.67
N VAL A 171 2.80 -22.14 -17.68
CA VAL A 171 3.36 -23.49 -17.87
C VAL A 171 2.25 -24.56 -17.92
N VAL A 172 1.13 -24.30 -17.24
CA VAL A 172 -0.10 -25.10 -17.33
C VAL A 172 -1.25 -24.13 -17.56
N LYS A 173 -1.99 -24.29 -18.66
CA LYS A 173 -3.13 -23.42 -18.96
C LYS A 173 -4.24 -23.60 -17.91
N PRO A 174 -4.99 -22.54 -17.56
CA PRO A 174 -6.21 -22.63 -16.79
C PRO A 174 -7.19 -23.66 -17.37
N GLN A 175 -7.36 -24.78 -16.66
CA GLN A 175 -8.28 -25.86 -17.05
C GLN A 175 -8.74 -26.75 -15.87
N TYR A 176 -8.01 -26.73 -14.75
CA TYR A 176 -8.30 -27.55 -13.57
C TYR A 176 -9.28 -26.87 -12.61
N GLU A 177 -10.00 -27.67 -11.83
CA GLU A 177 -10.95 -27.19 -10.81
C GLU A 177 -10.22 -26.67 -9.57
N ASP A 178 -9.11 -27.32 -9.22
CA ASP A 178 -8.17 -26.85 -8.22
C ASP A 178 -6.74 -27.34 -8.53
N ILE A 179 -5.73 -26.69 -7.95
CA ILE A 179 -4.35 -27.15 -7.90
C ILE A 179 -3.87 -27.05 -6.45
N ARG A 180 -3.86 -28.19 -5.76
CA ARG A 180 -3.84 -28.25 -4.28
C ARG A 180 -2.43 -28.30 -3.70
N GLU A 181 -1.48 -28.87 -4.44
CA GLU A 181 -0.09 -29.06 -4.03
C GLU A 181 0.84 -28.95 -5.24
N ILE A 182 2.03 -28.37 -5.05
CA ILE A 182 3.12 -28.37 -6.03
C ILE A 182 4.37 -28.93 -5.35
N THR A 183 4.91 -30.04 -5.86
CA THR A 183 6.07 -30.73 -5.29
C THR A 183 7.40 -30.19 -5.86
N GLU A 184 8.48 -30.33 -5.08
CA GLU A 184 9.83 -29.96 -5.51
C GLU A 184 10.31 -30.71 -6.76
N ASP A 185 9.84 -31.96 -6.96
CA ASP A 185 10.17 -32.77 -8.14
C ASP A 185 9.34 -32.43 -9.40
N GLY A 186 8.60 -31.31 -9.38
CA GLY A 186 7.90 -30.78 -10.54
C GLY A 186 6.61 -31.51 -10.87
N ARG A 187 5.83 -31.91 -9.85
CA ARG A 187 4.46 -32.40 -10.01
C ARG A 187 3.47 -31.47 -9.35
N ALA A 188 2.23 -31.47 -9.84
CA ALA A 188 1.12 -30.76 -9.25
C ALA A 188 -0.03 -31.73 -8.97
N LEU A 189 -0.64 -31.65 -7.78
CA LEU A 189 -1.88 -32.35 -7.47
C LEU A 189 -3.04 -31.50 -7.97
N VAL A 190 -3.67 -31.93 -9.06
CA VAL A 190 -4.76 -31.21 -9.74
C VAL A 190 -6.09 -31.92 -9.56
N GLU A 191 -7.16 -31.14 -9.49
CA GLU A 191 -8.53 -31.65 -9.42
C GLU A 191 -9.26 -31.41 -10.76
N GLU A 192 -9.93 -32.45 -11.27
CA GLU A 192 -10.70 -32.41 -12.51
C GLU A 192 -11.85 -33.42 -12.47
N GLY A 193 -13.09 -32.95 -12.64
CA GLY A 193 -14.28 -33.80 -12.56
C GLY A 193 -14.54 -34.34 -11.15
N GLY A 194 -14.05 -33.66 -10.11
CA GLY A 194 -14.09 -34.13 -8.72
C GLY A 194 -13.08 -35.23 -8.36
N GLU A 195 -12.20 -35.63 -9.29
CA GLU A 195 -11.10 -36.56 -9.01
C GLU A 195 -9.75 -35.84 -8.93
N GLN A 196 -8.85 -36.35 -8.08
CA GLN A 196 -7.49 -35.83 -7.93
C GLN A 196 -6.47 -36.66 -8.70
N LYS A 197 -5.52 -36.00 -9.37
CA LYS A 197 -4.42 -36.67 -10.09
C LYS A 197 -3.13 -35.88 -10.06
N TRP A 198 -2.02 -36.58 -10.21
CA TRP A 198 -0.69 -35.98 -10.35
C TRP A 198 -0.42 -35.59 -11.82
N LEU A 199 -0.30 -34.29 -12.06
CA LEU A 199 0.20 -33.72 -13.31
C LEU A 199 1.72 -33.54 -13.21
N LYS A 200 2.47 -34.06 -14.18
CA LYS A 200 3.89 -33.67 -14.34
C LYS A 200 3.95 -32.27 -14.96
N ILE A 201 4.57 -31.32 -14.27
CA ILE A 201 4.76 -29.97 -14.77
C ILE A 201 5.80 -30.01 -15.91
N PRO A 202 5.57 -29.35 -17.06
CA PRO A 202 6.57 -29.25 -18.11
C PRO A 202 7.78 -28.43 -17.64
N LEU A 203 8.84 -29.12 -17.20
CA LEU A 203 10.14 -28.51 -16.96
C LEU A 203 10.70 -27.93 -18.27
N ARG A 204 11.37 -26.78 -18.18
CA ARG A 204 12.07 -26.12 -19.29
C ARG A 204 13.57 -26.29 -19.15
#